data_AF-A0A7J4FJ21-F1
#
_entry.id   AF-A0A7J4FJ21-F1
#
_cell.length_a   1.000
_cell.length_b   1.000
_cell.length_c   1.000
_cell.angle_alpha   90.00
_cell.angle_beta   90.00
_cell.angle_gamma   90.00
#
_symmetry.space_group_name_H-M   'P 1'
#
loop_
_entity.id
_entity.type
_entity.pdbx_description
1 polymer ?
#
loop_
_entity_poly.entity_id
_entity_poly.type
_entity_poly.pdbx_seq_one_letter_code
_entity_poly.pdbx_strand_id
1 'polypeptide(L)'
;MTANDDSSLREEIEGEFEEQKEGVEKLIETLMESFLRSSSDYGAIADIETDIDPIYLLVKEYIEEKKMDVYALKIDDRILLSRTNEGFDDLYEVIKQHSELQIKKDMIEIWDDAKNKILHLLVIPVRKHFPIKYKSPKQKMETIKKISLMTWSVD
;
A
#
# COMPACT_ATOMS: atom_id res chain seq x y z
N MET A 1 16.37 -7.05 32.17
CA MET A 1 16.28 -7.50 30.76
C MET A 1 14.82 -7.77 30.44
N THR A 2 14.47 -7.67 29.16
CA THR A 2 13.14 -7.73 28.50
C THR A 2 12.35 -6.42 28.46
N ALA A 3 12.82 -5.50 27.62
CA ALA A 3 11.93 -4.61 26.87
C ALA A 3 11.35 -5.44 25.72
N ASN A 4 10.03 -5.64 25.72
CA ASN A 4 9.30 -6.17 24.57
C ASN A 4 9.19 -5.01 23.58
N ASP A 5 10.09 -4.95 22.60
CA ASP A 5 9.94 -4.10 21.42
C ASP A 5 8.86 -4.73 20.53
N ASP A 6 7.62 -4.40 20.84
CA ASP A 6 6.48 -4.65 19.98
C ASP A 6 6.52 -3.59 18.86
N SER A 7 7.34 -3.84 17.83
CA SER A 7 7.42 -3.02 16.62
C SER A 7 6.15 -3.25 15.78
N SER A 8 5.03 -2.80 16.32
CA SER A 8 3.80 -2.64 15.56
C SER A 8 4.06 -1.55 14.52
N LEU A 9 4.03 -1.92 13.23
CA LEU A 9 3.88 -0.97 12.14
C LEU A 9 2.65 -0.11 12.45
N ARG A 10 2.88 1.11 12.96
CA ARG A 10 1.82 2.06 13.30
C ARG A 10 1.24 2.55 11.98
N GLU A 11 0.07 2.04 11.61
CA GLU A 11 -0.78 2.69 10.62
C GLU A 11 -1.37 3.92 11.30
N GLU A 12 -0.89 5.10 10.91
CA GLU A 12 -1.57 6.36 11.21
C GLU A 12 -2.75 6.48 10.23
N ILE A 13 -3.97 6.46 10.77
CA ILE A 13 -5.19 6.72 10.02
C ILE A 13 -5.65 8.12 10.44
N GLU A 14 -5.60 9.09 9.51
CA GLU A 14 -6.00 10.47 9.76
C GLU A 14 -7.43 10.75 9.22
N GLY A 15 -8.42 10.76 10.12
CA GLY A 15 -9.61 11.66 10.12
C GLY A 15 -10.83 11.38 9.22
N GLU A 16 -12.05 11.44 9.81
CA GLU A 16 -13.36 11.55 9.11
C GLU A 16 -13.70 13.03 8.84
N PHE A 17 -14.07 13.42 7.59
CA PHE A 17 -14.50 14.79 7.26
C PHE A 17 -15.51 14.89 6.09
N GLU A 18 -16.39 15.90 6.14
CA GLU A 18 -17.45 16.17 5.15
C GLU A 18 -16.92 16.77 3.83
N GLU A 19 -17.30 16.15 2.70
CA GLU A 19 -16.75 16.46 1.37
C GLU A 19 -17.48 17.59 0.61
N GLN A 20 -16.71 18.57 0.13
CA GLN A 20 -17.01 19.40 -1.05
C GLN A 20 -15.86 19.26 -2.07
N LYS A 21 -16.08 19.52 -3.36
CA LYS A 21 -15.10 19.22 -4.44
C LYS A 21 -13.73 19.91 -4.25
N GLU A 22 -13.68 21.18 -3.84
CA GLU A 22 -12.43 21.86 -3.44
C GLU A 22 -11.81 21.28 -2.15
N GLY A 23 -12.64 20.65 -1.31
CA GLY A 23 -12.21 19.98 -0.08
C GLY A 23 -11.47 18.67 -0.35
N VAL A 24 -11.90 17.89 -1.34
CA VAL A 24 -11.28 16.58 -1.66
C VAL A 24 -9.87 16.76 -2.24
N GLU A 25 -9.67 17.69 -3.17
CA GLU A 25 -8.33 17.97 -3.74
C GLU A 25 -7.35 18.42 -2.63
N LYS A 26 -7.80 19.34 -1.77
CA LYS A 26 -7.00 19.84 -0.65
C LYS A 26 -6.74 18.75 0.40
N LEU A 27 -7.68 17.83 0.59
CA LEU A 27 -7.51 16.67 1.46
C LEU A 27 -6.42 15.76 0.91
N ILE A 28 -6.46 15.44 -0.39
CA ILE A 28 -5.43 14.62 -1.03
C ILE A 28 -4.06 15.28 -0.92
N GLU A 29 -3.96 16.58 -1.18
CA GLU A 29 -2.72 17.33 -0.97
C GLU A 29 -2.21 17.18 0.48
N THR A 30 -3.09 17.36 1.46
CA THR A 30 -2.72 17.25 2.89
C THR A 30 -2.26 15.84 3.25
N LEU A 31 -2.96 14.79 2.81
CA LEU A 31 -2.62 13.40 3.08
C LEU A 31 -1.29 13.02 2.40
N MET A 32 -1.07 13.46 1.16
CA MET A 32 0.18 13.22 0.43
C MET A 32 1.36 13.95 1.09
N GLU A 33 1.18 15.21 1.51
CA GLU A 33 2.21 15.93 2.27
C GLU A 33 2.52 15.27 3.61
N SER A 34 1.50 14.80 4.32
CA SER A 34 1.64 14.07 5.59
C SER A 34 2.47 12.80 5.38
N PHE A 35 2.09 11.99 4.38
CA PHE A 35 2.83 10.78 4.01
C PHE A 35 4.29 11.07 3.65
N LEU A 36 4.56 12.13 2.88
CA LEU A 36 5.92 12.52 2.53
C LEU A 36 6.78 12.92 3.73
N ARG A 37 6.19 13.61 4.72
CA ARG A 37 6.88 14.01 5.95
C ARG A 37 7.07 12.84 6.91
N SER A 38 6.30 11.78 6.77
CA SER A 38 6.45 10.56 7.57
C SER A 38 7.80 9.88 7.31
N SER A 39 8.29 9.14 8.30
CA SER A 39 9.48 8.29 8.15
C SER A 39 9.18 6.90 7.58
N SER A 40 7.92 6.61 7.23
CA SER A 40 7.49 5.30 6.73
C SER A 40 7.55 5.24 5.20
N ASP A 41 8.09 4.17 4.64
CA ASP A 41 8.05 3.97 3.17
C ASP A 41 6.66 3.59 2.65
N TYR A 42 5.71 3.34 3.56
CA TYR A 42 4.36 2.88 3.25
C TYR A 42 3.30 3.78 3.86
N GLY A 43 2.24 4.00 3.10
CA GLY A 43 1.05 4.73 3.53
C GLY A 43 -0.22 4.06 3.01
N ALA A 44 -1.36 4.41 3.58
CA ALA A 44 -2.66 3.97 3.10
C ALA A 44 -3.68 5.10 3.28
N ILE A 45 -4.46 5.35 2.24
CA ILE A 45 -5.69 6.14 2.30
C ILE A 45 -6.83 5.11 2.29
N ALA A 46 -7.63 5.09 3.34
CA ALA A 46 -8.69 4.10 3.58
C ALA A 46 -9.90 4.79 4.23
N ASP A 47 -10.94 4.01 4.50
CA ASP A 47 -12.18 4.49 5.15
C ASP A 47 -12.85 5.65 4.39
N ILE A 48 -12.73 5.61 3.05
CA ILE A 48 -13.36 6.57 2.14
C ILE A 48 -14.85 6.26 2.07
N GLU A 49 -15.70 7.20 2.49
CA GLU A 49 -17.16 7.06 2.43
C GLU A 49 -17.73 7.17 1.02
N THR A 50 -16.98 7.82 0.12
CA THR A 50 -17.37 8.12 -1.25
C THR A 50 -16.77 7.13 -2.26
N ASP A 51 -17.02 7.36 -3.56
CA ASP A 51 -16.42 6.53 -4.59
C ASP A 51 -14.90 6.73 -4.60
N ILE A 52 -14.15 5.64 -4.43
CA ILE A 52 -12.70 5.66 -4.37
C ILE A 52 -12.05 5.92 -5.73
N ASP A 53 -12.76 5.64 -6.84
CA ASP A 53 -12.20 5.76 -8.18
C ASP A 53 -11.78 7.20 -8.51
N PRO A 54 -12.64 8.22 -8.29
CA PRO A 54 -12.24 9.62 -8.38
C PRO A 54 -11.06 10.00 -7.48
N ILE A 55 -11.03 9.50 -6.24
CA ILE A 55 -9.95 9.81 -5.29
C ILE A 55 -8.63 9.21 -5.77
N TYR A 56 -8.65 7.97 -6.26
CA TYR A 56 -7.46 7.32 -6.79
C TYR A 56 -6.89 8.07 -7.99
N LEU A 57 -7.74 8.58 -8.88
CA LEU A 57 -7.31 9.41 -10.00
C LEU A 57 -6.62 10.70 -9.52
N LEU A 58 -7.21 11.40 -8.55
CA LEU A 58 -6.62 12.61 -7.97
C LEU A 58 -5.26 12.34 -7.32
N VAL A 59 -5.09 11.21 -6.62
CA VAL A 59 -3.80 10.80 -6.06
C VAL A 59 -2.77 10.57 -7.17
N LYS A 60 -3.14 9.85 -8.24
CA LYS A 60 -2.23 9.63 -9.38
C LYS A 60 -1.83 10.95 -10.04
N GLU A 61 -2.79 11.82 -10.33
CA GLU A 61 -2.54 13.14 -10.92
C GLU A 61 -1.60 13.97 -10.04
N TYR A 62 -1.83 14.02 -8.73
CA TYR A 62 -0.96 14.74 -7.79
C TYR A 62 0.48 14.20 -7.81
N ILE A 63 0.65 12.87 -7.79
CA ILE A 63 1.97 12.22 -7.87
C ILE A 63 2.69 12.59 -9.17
N GLU A 64 1.98 12.55 -10.29
CA GLU A 64 2.53 12.85 -11.62
C GLU A 64 2.89 14.33 -11.77
N GLU A 65 1.99 15.25 -11.39
CA GLU A 65 2.21 16.70 -11.47
C GLU A 65 3.40 17.16 -10.62
N LYS A 66 3.51 16.61 -9.41
CA LYS A 66 4.59 16.93 -8.47
C LYS A 66 5.87 16.10 -8.71
N LYS A 67 5.84 15.14 -9.64
CA LYS A 67 6.96 14.23 -9.99
C LYS A 67 7.50 13.50 -8.76
N MET A 68 6.60 12.98 -7.93
CA MET A 68 6.95 12.31 -6.68
C MET A 68 7.44 10.89 -6.97
N ASP A 69 8.47 10.43 -6.26
CA ASP A 69 8.82 9.02 -6.25
C ASP A 69 7.94 8.23 -5.26
N VAL A 70 6.65 8.15 -5.60
CA VAL A 70 5.63 7.41 -4.85
C VAL A 70 4.82 6.61 -5.87
N TYR A 71 4.52 5.35 -5.54
CA TYR A 71 3.55 4.57 -6.31
C TYR A 71 2.26 4.43 -5.53
N ALA A 72 1.13 4.64 -6.21
CA ALA A 72 -0.20 4.45 -5.65
C ALA A 72 -0.88 3.23 -6.26
N LEU A 73 -1.35 2.32 -5.42
CA LEU A 73 -2.07 1.12 -5.82
C LEU A 73 -3.44 1.10 -5.15
N LYS A 74 -4.50 1.04 -5.96
CA LYS A 74 -5.87 0.85 -5.45
C LYS A 74 -6.17 -0.63 -5.23
N ILE A 75 -6.63 -0.97 -4.03
CA ILE A 75 -7.17 -2.30 -3.70
C ILE A 75 -8.47 -2.10 -2.91
N ASP A 76 -9.58 -2.57 -3.48
CA ASP A 76 -10.92 -2.36 -2.91
C ASP A 76 -11.20 -0.87 -2.65
N ASP A 77 -11.49 -0.54 -1.40
CA ASP A 77 -11.79 0.77 -0.82
C ASP A 77 -10.54 1.43 -0.21
N ARG A 78 -9.34 1.04 -0.68
CA ARG A 78 -8.06 1.57 -0.19
C ARG A 78 -7.12 1.95 -1.32
N ILE A 79 -6.34 2.99 -1.08
CA ILE A 79 -5.19 3.37 -1.89
C ILE A 79 -3.95 3.16 -1.04
N LEU A 80 -3.08 2.23 -1.46
CA LEU A 80 -1.81 1.97 -0.83
C LEU A 80 -0.72 2.81 -1.50
N LEU A 81 0.17 3.39 -0.71
CA LEU A 81 1.27 4.24 -1.14
C LEU A 81 2.61 3.56 -0.83
N SER A 82 3.57 3.67 -1.75
CA SER A 82 4.89 3.07 -1.58
C SER A 82 6.03 3.91 -2.14
N ARG A 83 7.03 4.18 -1.31
CA ARG A 83 8.31 4.85 -1.66
C ARG A 83 9.46 3.88 -1.91
N THR A 84 9.19 2.57 -1.91
CA THR A 84 10.20 1.50 -1.88
C THR A 84 11.00 1.29 -3.18
N ASN A 85 11.52 2.35 -3.80
CA ASN A 85 12.44 2.23 -4.93
C ASN A 85 13.84 1.86 -4.47
N GLU A 86 14.40 2.65 -3.56
CA GLU A 86 15.72 2.41 -2.97
C GLU A 86 15.61 1.28 -1.94
N GLY A 87 16.50 0.28 -2.01
CA GLY A 87 16.50 -0.87 -1.09
C GLY A 87 15.50 -2.00 -1.44
N PHE A 88 14.79 -1.93 -2.56
CA PHE A 88 13.85 -2.99 -2.98
C PHE A 88 14.50 -4.38 -3.04
N ASP A 89 15.72 -4.49 -3.58
CA ASP A 89 16.37 -5.80 -3.76
C ASP A 89 16.72 -6.46 -2.41
N ASP A 90 17.22 -5.68 -1.45
CA ASP A 90 17.52 -6.16 -0.09
C ASP A 90 16.24 -6.59 0.61
N LEU A 91 15.19 -5.75 0.52
CA LEU A 91 13.86 -6.06 1.05
C LEU A 91 13.30 -7.34 0.43
N TYR A 92 13.44 -7.52 -0.89
CA TYR A 92 12.96 -8.67 -1.62
C TYR A 92 13.62 -9.96 -1.15
N GLU A 93 14.95 -9.94 -0.91
CA GLU A 93 15.66 -11.10 -0.38
C GLU A 93 15.23 -11.43 1.06
N VAL A 94 14.99 -10.42 1.90
CA VAL A 94 14.46 -10.62 3.26
C VAL A 94 13.07 -11.27 3.21
N ILE A 95 12.17 -10.80 2.36
CA ILE A 95 10.83 -11.39 2.18
C ILE A 95 10.95 -12.85 1.74
N LYS A 96 11.79 -13.16 0.76
CA LYS A 96 12.01 -14.54 0.28
C LYS A 96 12.53 -15.49 1.37
N GLN A 97 13.31 -14.98 2.32
CA GLN A 97 13.86 -15.78 3.41
C GLN A 97 12.84 -16.08 4.52
N HIS A 98 11.85 -15.19 4.71
CA HIS A 98 10.96 -15.23 5.86
C HIS A 98 9.47 -15.43 5.52
N SER A 99 9.11 -15.44 4.24
CA SER A 99 7.73 -15.55 3.77
C SER A 99 7.56 -16.69 2.78
N GLU A 100 6.31 -17.15 2.62
CA GLU A 100 5.95 -18.22 1.69
C GLU A 100 5.30 -17.64 0.43
N LEU A 101 5.85 -17.92 -0.75
CA LEU A 101 5.26 -17.49 -2.02
C LEU A 101 3.87 -18.11 -2.21
N GLN A 102 2.85 -17.26 -2.33
CA GLN A 102 1.46 -17.66 -2.57
C GLN A 102 1.08 -17.56 -4.04
N ILE A 103 1.46 -16.45 -4.68
CA ILE A 103 1.19 -16.19 -6.09
C ILE A 103 2.43 -15.60 -6.74
N LYS A 104 2.74 -16.11 -7.94
CA LYS A 104 3.63 -15.46 -8.90
C LYS A 104 2.89 -15.42 -10.23
N LYS A 105 2.44 -14.25 -10.63
CA LYS A 105 1.60 -14.08 -11.81
C LYS A 105 1.90 -12.75 -12.48
N ASP A 106 2.16 -12.81 -13.78
CA ASP A 106 2.43 -11.65 -14.62
C ASP A 106 3.53 -10.76 -14.02
N MET A 107 3.15 -9.57 -13.55
CA MET A 107 4.05 -8.54 -13.02
C MET A 107 4.11 -8.51 -11.50
N ILE A 108 3.37 -9.40 -10.81
CA ILE A 108 3.26 -9.40 -9.36
C ILE A 108 3.70 -10.70 -8.71
N GLU A 109 4.19 -10.57 -7.48
CA GLU A 109 4.35 -11.66 -6.54
C GLU A 109 3.62 -11.33 -5.24
N ILE A 110 3.00 -12.34 -4.63
CA ILE A 110 2.40 -12.25 -3.30
C ILE A 110 3.08 -13.27 -2.41
N TRP A 111 3.73 -12.79 -1.35
CA TRP A 111 4.39 -13.61 -0.34
C TRP A 111 3.66 -13.46 1.00
N ASP A 112 3.48 -14.56 1.72
CA ASP A 112 2.78 -14.59 3.00
C ASP A 112 3.77 -14.74 4.15
N ASP A 113 3.88 -13.69 4.97
CA ASP A 113 4.48 -13.77 6.29
C ASP A 113 3.38 -14.11 7.30
N ALA A 114 3.14 -15.41 7.44
CA ALA A 114 2.10 -15.92 8.33
C ALA A 114 2.32 -15.57 9.80
N LYS A 115 3.59 -15.38 10.20
CA LYS A 115 3.99 -15.07 11.58
C LYS A 115 3.56 -13.65 11.94
N ASN A 116 3.82 -12.69 11.05
CA ASN A 116 3.49 -11.28 11.26
C ASN A 116 2.10 -10.91 10.72
N LYS A 117 1.43 -11.84 10.02
CA LYS A 117 0.14 -11.66 9.36
C LYS A 117 0.16 -10.55 8.30
N ILE A 118 1.20 -10.59 7.47
CA ILE A 118 1.43 -9.62 6.39
C ILE A 118 1.49 -10.37 5.07
N LEU A 119 0.71 -9.92 4.10
CA LEU A 119 0.91 -10.24 2.70
C LEU A 119 1.83 -9.19 2.09
N HIS A 120 2.98 -9.61 1.60
CA HIS A 120 3.88 -8.78 0.82
C HIS A 120 3.47 -8.85 -0.64
N LEU A 121 2.84 -7.79 -1.14
CA LEU A 121 2.59 -7.63 -2.56
C LEU A 121 3.77 -6.90 -3.21
N LEU A 122 4.36 -7.52 -4.21
CA LEU A 122 5.48 -6.98 -4.96
C LEU A 122 5.06 -6.75 -6.40
N VAL A 123 5.31 -5.56 -6.94
CA VAL A 123 5.14 -5.23 -8.35
C VAL A 123 6.52 -5.14 -8.97
N ILE A 124 6.94 -6.22 -9.63
CA ILE A 124 8.34 -6.46 -10.01
C ILE A 124 8.88 -5.43 -11.02
N PRO A 125 8.16 -5.06 -12.11
CA PRO A 125 8.72 -4.15 -13.12
C PRO A 125 9.03 -2.76 -12.60
N VAL A 126 8.24 -2.27 -11.65
CA VAL A 126 8.40 -0.95 -11.03
C VAL A 126 9.13 -1.02 -9.69
N ARG A 127 9.55 -2.22 -9.26
CA ARG A 127 10.28 -2.46 -8.01
C ARG A 127 9.57 -1.82 -6.80
N LYS A 128 8.26 -2.05 -6.68
CA LYS A 128 7.45 -1.51 -5.56
C LYS A 128 6.93 -2.64 -4.68
N HIS A 129 6.97 -2.40 -3.37
CA HIS A 129 6.43 -3.29 -2.35
C HIS A 129 5.26 -2.63 -1.61
N PHE A 130 4.22 -3.43 -1.32
CA PHE A 130 3.04 -3.05 -0.55
C PHE A 130 2.77 -4.12 0.54
N PRO A 131 3.04 -3.82 1.82
CA PRO A 131 2.68 -4.72 2.91
C PRO A 131 1.18 -4.58 3.24
N ILE A 132 0.46 -5.69 3.26
CA ILE A 132 -0.98 -5.72 3.53
C ILE A 132 -1.24 -6.61 4.74
N LYS A 133 -1.61 -6.01 5.87
CA LYS A 133 -1.97 -6.77 7.08
C LYS A 133 -3.30 -7.48 6.90
N TYR A 134 -3.41 -8.68 7.47
CA TYR A 134 -4.68 -9.40 7.56
C TYR A 134 -4.95 -9.88 8.98
N LYS A 135 -6.23 -9.96 9.36
CA LYS A 135 -6.67 -10.35 10.71
C LYS A 135 -7.04 -11.83 10.78
N SER A 136 -7.43 -12.43 9.66
CA SER A 136 -7.86 -13.83 9.58
C SER A 136 -7.41 -14.52 8.28
N PRO A 137 -7.30 -15.87 8.27
CA PRO A 137 -7.02 -16.62 7.05
C PRO A 137 -8.05 -16.38 5.94
N LYS A 138 -9.32 -16.16 6.30
CA LYS A 138 -10.38 -15.83 5.33
C LYS A 138 -10.10 -14.50 4.63
N GLN A 139 -9.81 -13.45 5.40
CA GLN A 139 -9.44 -12.14 4.85
C GLN A 139 -8.20 -12.25 3.96
N LYS A 140 -7.18 -12.98 4.40
CA LYS A 140 -5.97 -13.25 3.61
C LYS A 140 -6.31 -13.82 2.23
N MET A 141 -7.12 -14.88 2.18
CA MET A 141 -7.52 -15.51 0.91
C MET A 141 -8.36 -14.58 0.03
N GLU A 142 -9.25 -13.79 0.62
CA GLU A 142 -10.06 -12.80 -0.11
C GLU A 142 -9.17 -11.73 -0.75
N THR A 143 -8.20 -11.18 -0.01
CA THR A 143 -7.22 -10.22 -0.52
C THR A 143 -6.40 -10.81 -1.67
N ILE A 144 -5.84 -12.01 -1.49
CA ILE A 144 -5.06 -12.71 -2.54
C ILE A 144 -5.91 -12.89 -3.81
N LYS A 145 -7.15 -13.37 -3.65
CA LYS A 145 -8.06 -13.59 -4.78
C LYS A 145 -8.33 -12.30 -5.54
N LYS A 146 -8.61 -11.21 -4.84
CA LYS A 146 -8.90 -9.90 -5.45
C LYS A 146 -7.71 -9.38 -6.24
N ILE A 147 -6.52 -9.36 -5.64
CA ILE A 147 -5.28 -8.94 -6.30
C ILE A 147 -5.01 -9.79 -7.56
N SER A 148 -5.24 -11.10 -7.49
CA SER A 148 -5.02 -12.01 -8.62
C SER A 148 -5.94 -11.79 -9.83
N LEU A 149 -7.10 -11.15 -9.60
CA LEU A 149 -8.11 -10.82 -10.61
C LEU A 149 -7.91 -9.41 -11.19
N MET A 150 -7.05 -8.58 -10.61
CA MET A 150 -6.72 -7.26 -11.15
C MET A 150 -5.96 -7.39 -12.46
N THR A 151 -6.18 -6.43 -13.35
CA THR A 151 -5.37 -6.26 -14.55
C THR A 151 -4.20 -5.34 -14.19
N TRP A 152 -2.98 -5.81 -14.46
CA TRP A 152 -1.77 -5.06 -14.21
C TRP A 152 -1.30 -4.48 -15.54
N SER A 153 -1.32 -3.15 -15.69
CA SER A 153 -0.66 -2.44 -16.78
C SER A 153 0.54 -1.67 -16.23
N VAL A 154 1.57 -1.53 -17.04
CA VAL A 154 2.64 -0.56 -16.82
C VAL A 154 2.23 0.65 -17.65
N ASP A 155 1.65 1.65 -17.01
CA ASP A 155 1.40 2.95 -17.64
C ASP A 155 2.67 3.81 -17.51
#